data_AF-A0A0L8MGL5-F1
#
_entry.id   AF-A0A0L8MGL5-F1
#
_cell.length_a   1.000
_cell.length_b   1.000
_cell.length_c   1.000
_cell.angle_alpha   90.00
_cell.angle_beta   90.00
_cell.angle_gamma   90.00
#
_symmetry.space_group_name_H-M   'P 1'
#
loop_
_entity.id
_entity.type
_entity.pdbx_description
1 polymer ?
#
loop_
_entity_poly.entity_id
_entity_poly.type
_entity_poly.pdbx_seq_one_letter_code
_entity_poly.pdbx_strand_id
1 'polypeptide(L)' 'LKDLVRVAGARWTVEECFQTAKGECGLDHYQVRLYHAWYRHITLAMAALAALTAVRAHELSKGETAVA' A
#
# COMPACT_ATOMS: atom_id res chain seq x y z
N LEU A 1 -20.33 15.33 14.28
CA LEU A 1 -19.03 14.87 14.83
C LEU A 1 -18.58 13.51 14.29
N LYS A 2 -19.46 12.48 14.25
CA LYS A 2 -19.12 11.13 13.77
C LYS A 2 -18.51 11.09 12.36
N ASP A 3 -19.06 11.85 11.41
CA ASP A 3 -18.51 11.91 10.05
C ASP A 3 -17.12 12.54 9.98
N LEU A 4 -16.85 13.58 10.78
CA LEU A 4 -15.53 14.21 10.84
C LEU A 4 -14.48 13.25 11.41
N VAL A 5 -14.85 12.45 12.42
CA VAL A 5 -13.98 11.41 13.00
C VAL A 5 -13.70 10.31 11.97
N ARG A 6 -14.72 9.88 11.21
CA ARG A 6 -14.55 8.89 10.13
C ARG A 6 -13.62 9.39 9.03
N VAL A 7 -13.78 10.64 8.57
CA VAL A 7 -12.91 11.25 7.57
C VAL A 7 -11.48 11.42 8.09
N ALA A 8 -11.32 11.85 9.34
CA ALA A 8 -9.99 11.94 9.97
C ALA A 8 -9.31 10.57 10.10
N GLY A 9 -10.09 9.50 10.38
CA GLY A 9 -9.61 8.13 10.43
C GLY A 9 -9.15 7.59 9.08
N ALA A 10 -9.80 7.99 7.99
CA ALA A 10 -9.41 7.56 6.64
C ALA A 10 -7.97 7.98 6.25
N ARG A 11 -7.46 9.08 6.82
CA ARG A 11 -6.07 9.52 6.64
C ARG A 11 -5.07 8.50 7.19
N TRP A 12 -5.41 7.82 8.28
CA TRP A 12 -4.53 6.83 8.91
C TRP A 12 -4.25 5.65 7.97
N THR A 13 -5.28 5.17 7.28
CA THR A 13 -5.15 4.08 6.31
C THR A 13 -4.15 4.43 5.20
N VAL A 14 -4.16 5.68 4.73
CA VAL A 14 -3.21 6.14 3.70
C VAL A 14 -1.77 6.12 4.23
N GLU A 15 -1.55 6.58 5.47
CA GLU A 15 -0.22 6.53 6.11
C GLU A 15 0.28 5.09 6.25
N GLU A 16 -0.59 4.18 6.69
CA GLU A 16 -0.26 2.75 6.85
C GLU A 16 0.11 2.10 5.50
N CYS A 17 -0.60 2.44 4.42
CA CYS A 17 -0.22 2.01 3.08
C CYS A 17 1.18 2.52 2.69
N PHE A 18 1.49 3.78 2.96
CA PHE A 18 2.82 4.33 2.65
C PHE A 18 3.94 3.70 3.50
N GLN A 19 3.67 3.41 4.77
CA GLN A 19 4.64 2.71 5.62
C GLN A 19 4.88 1.28 5.12
N THR A 20 3.82 0.57 4.73
CA THR A 20 3.94 -0.76 4.14
C THR A 20 4.69 -0.72 2.81
N ALA A 21 4.42 0.25 1.94
CA ALA A 21 5.12 0.41 0.66
C ALA A 21 6.64 0.64 0.84
N LYS A 22 7.06 1.35 1.88
CA LYS A 22 8.48 1.52 2.22
C LYS A 22 9.11 0.18 2.61
N GLY A 23 8.49 -0.53 3.56
CA GLY A 23 9.01 -1.80 4.05
C GLY A 23 9.04 -2.92 3.00
N GLU A 24 7.96 -3.09 2.24
CA GLU A 24 7.77 -4.25 1.35
C GLU A 24 8.19 -3.98 -0.10
N CYS A 25 8.12 -2.72 -0.56
CA CYS A 25 8.33 -2.37 -1.97
C CYS A 25 9.48 -1.36 -2.17
N GLY A 26 10.18 -0.96 -1.11
CA GLY A 26 11.30 -0.03 -1.19
C GLY A 26 10.90 1.34 -1.72
N LEU A 27 9.71 1.84 -1.33
CA LEU A 27 9.20 3.12 -1.80
C LEU A 27 10.18 4.29 -1.55
N ASP A 28 10.98 4.22 -0.48
CA ASP A 28 12.02 5.19 -0.11
C ASP A 28 13.44 4.80 -0.56
N HIS A 29 13.61 3.64 -1.19
CA HIS A 29 14.90 3.16 -1.71
C HIS A 29 15.19 3.69 -3.13
N TYR A 30 15.34 5.00 -3.28
CA TYR A 30 15.74 5.63 -4.55
C TYR A 30 16.71 6.80 -4.34
N GLN A 31 17.50 7.13 -5.36
CA GLN A 31 18.63 8.06 -5.24
C GLN A 31 18.25 9.56 -5.38
N VAL A 32 16.98 9.89 -5.64
CA VAL A 32 16.47 11.28 -5.81
C VAL A 32 17.23 12.11 -6.87
N ARG A 33 17.78 11.49 -7.93
CA ARG A 33 18.67 12.19 -8.87
C ARG A 33 17.97 12.82 -10.08
N LEU A 34 16.85 12.24 -10.51
CA LEU A 34 16.12 12.65 -11.70
C LEU A 34 14.62 12.50 -11.46
N TYR A 35 13.85 13.53 -11.81
CA TYR A 35 12.39 13.52 -11.64
C TYR A 35 11.72 12.32 -12.34
N HIS A 36 12.12 12.03 -13.58
CA HIS A 36 11.56 10.90 -14.33
C HIS A 36 11.88 9.54 -13.71
N ALA A 37 13.09 9.37 -13.15
CA ALA A 37 13.46 8.13 -12.48
C ALA A 37 12.66 7.98 -11.17
N TRP A 38 12.53 9.07 -10.41
CA TRP A 38 11.72 9.13 -9.20
C TRP A 38 10.25 8.79 -9.45
N TYR A 39 9.63 9.41 -10.46
CA TYR A 39 8.21 9.21 -10.76
C TYR A 39 7.91 7.76 -11.16
N ARG A 40 8.77 7.16 -11.98
CA ARG A 40 8.67 5.73 -12.33
C ARG A 40 8.83 4.84 -11.10
N HIS A 41 9.80 5.12 -10.23
CA HIS A 41 10.05 4.35 -9.00
C HIS A 41 8.84 4.35 -8.08
N ILE A 42 8.30 5.53 -7.74
CA ILE A 42 7.11 5.64 -6.87
C ILE A 42 5.92 4.91 -7.47
N THR A 43 5.69 5.08 -8.78
CA THR A 43 4.56 4.42 -9.45
C THR A 43 4.68 2.90 -9.39
N LEU A 44 5.87 2.36 -9.67
CA LEU A 44 6.11 0.91 -9.62
C LEU A 44 6.03 0.35 -8.20
N ALA A 45 6.57 1.06 -7.19
CA ALA A 45 6.50 0.64 -5.79
C ALA A 45 5.05 0.61 -5.28
N MET A 46 4.23 1.60 -5.62
CA MET A 46 2.81 1.62 -5.26
C MET A 46 2.01 0.53 -6.00
N ALA A 47 2.31 0.28 -7.28
CA ALA A 47 1.69 -0.80 -8.05
C ALA A 47 2.03 -2.19 -7.48
N ALA A 48 3.29 -2.41 -7.07
CA ALA A 48 3.71 -3.64 -6.41
C ALA A 48 2.96 -3.85 -5.08
N LEU A 49 2.84 -2.80 -4.25
CA LEU A 49 2.07 -2.89 -3.01
C LEU A 49 0.60 -3.26 -3.27
N ALA A 50 -0.03 -2.65 -4.28
CA ALA A 50 -1.40 -2.95 -4.65
C ALA A 50 -1.56 -4.42 -5.08
N ALA A 51 -0.63 -4.94 -5.89
CA ALA A 51 -0.62 -6.34 -6.31
C ALA A 51 -0.45 -7.29 -5.11
N LEU A 52 0.51 -7.01 -4.20
CA LEU A 52 0.73 -7.82 -2.99
C LEU A 52 -0.50 -7.81 -2.07
N THR A 53 -1.16 -6.67 -1.94
CA THR A 53 -2.38 -6.53 -1.15
C THR A 53 -3.53 -7.33 -1.76
N ALA A 54 -3.69 -7.30 -3.09
CA ALA A 54 -4.69 -8.09 -3.80
C ALA A 54 -4.43 -9.61 -3.65
N VAL A 55 -3.17 -10.04 -3.77
CA VAL A 55 -2.78 -11.44 -3.54
C VAL A 55 -3.08 -11.85 -2.09
N ARG A 56 -2.69 -11.03 -1.11
CA ARG A 56 -2.99 -11.30 0.31
C ARG A 56 -4.50 -11.45 0.56
N ALA A 57 -5.32 -10.57 -0.01
CA ALA A 57 -6.77 -10.65 0.13
C ALA A 57 -7.35 -11.94 -0.51
N HIS A 58 -6.84 -12.33 -1.67
CA HIS A 58 -7.22 -13.58 -2.32
C HIS A 58 -6.89 -14.80 -1.46
N GLU A 59 -5.67 -14.88 -0.92
CA GLU A 59 -5.25 -16.01 -0.07
C GLU A 59 -6.05 -16.12 1.23
N LEU A 60 -6.42 -14.98 1.85
CA LEU A 60 -7.29 -14.98 3.03
C LEU A 60 -8.67 -15.54 2.71
N SER A 61 -9.29 -15.13 1.59
CA SER A 61 -10.58 -15.65 1.17
C SER A 61 -10.55 -17.16 0.90
N LYS A 62 -9.45 -17.65 0.32
CA LYS A 62 -9.23 -19.09 0.08
C LYS A 62 -9.10 -19.85 1.40
N GLY A 63 -8.37 -19.30 2.36
CA GLY A 63 -8.24 -19.88 3.71
C GLY A 63 -9.58 -20.01 4.43
N GLU A 64 -10.44 -19.00 4.36
CA GLU A 64 -11.79 -19.03 4.93
C GLU A 64 -12.65 -20.14 4.32
N THR A 65 -12.59 -20.33 2.99
CA THR A 65 -13.30 -21.42 2.31
C THR A 65 -12.74 -22.82 2.57
N ALA A 66 -11.46 -22.92 2.97
CA ALA A 66 -10.80 -24.20 3.24
C ALA A 66 -10.96 -24.66 4.70
N VAL A 67 -11.28 -23.74 5.62
CA VAL A 67 -11.52 -24.01 7.04
C VAL A 67 -13.01 -24.24 7.34
N ALA A 68 -13.91 -23.80 6.45
CA ALA A 68 -15.35 -24.07 6.49
C ALA A 68 -15.69 -25.49 5.98
#